data_AF-A0A9E4F871-F1
#
_entry.id   AF-A0A9E4F871-F1
#
_cell.length_a   1.000
_cell.length_b   1.000
_cell.length_c   1.000
_cell.angle_alpha   90.00
_cell.angle_beta   90.00
_cell.angle_gamma   90.00
#
_symmetry.space_group_name_H-M   'P 1'
#
loop_
_entity.id
_entity.type
_entity.pdbx_description
1 polymer ?
#
loop_
_entity_poly.entity_id
_entity_poly.type
_entity_poly.pdbx_seq_one_letter_code
_entity_poly.pdbx_strand_id
1 'polypeptide(L)' 'MAFSFKEETYKVARIMTSWQDYGFPSDGRKHSWRQRYHRNYYRVETAEGRKFEIYYDRGVSMDSPKYMRWYVTREI' A
#
# COMPACT_ATOMS: atom_id res chain seq x y z
N MET A 1 -12.26 8.53 -3.01
CA MET A 1 -10.80 8.26 -3.03
C MET A 1 -10.42 7.89 -4.46
N ALA A 2 -9.32 8.43 -4.98
CA ALA A 2 -8.84 8.14 -6.34
C ALA A 2 -7.32 7.94 -6.30
N PHE A 3 -6.80 7.08 -7.17
CA PHE A 3 -5.36 6.85 -7.32
C PHE A 3 -4.98 6.86 -8.80
N SER A 4 -3.72 7.19 -9.08
CA SER A 4 -3.19 7.20 -10.44
C SER A 4 -2.35 5.95 -10.69
N PHE A 5 -2.60 5.27 -11.80
CA PHE A 5 -1.86 4.09 -12.24
C PHE A 5 -1.69 4.13 -13.76
N LYS A 6 -0.44 3.98 -14.23
CA LYS A 6 -0.09 4.08 -15.67
C LYS A 6 -0.71 5.30 -16.37
N GLU A 7 -0.55 6.49 -15.76
CA GLU A 7 -1.06 7.77 -16.27
C GLU A 7 -2.60 7.92 -16.29
N GLU A 8 -3.35 6.86 -15.96
CA GLU A 8 -4.79 6.91 -15.76
C GLU A 8 -5.14 7.16 -14.29
N THR A 9 -6.23 7.89 -14.04
CA THR A 9 -6.75 8.14 -12.69
C THR A 9 -8.00 7.32 -12.46
N TYR A 10 -7.93 6.39 -11.51
CA TYR A 10 -9.03 5.51 -11.16
C TYR A 10 -9.75 5.97 -9.89
N LYS A 11 -11.07 6.05 -9.96
CA LYS A 11 -11.91 6.25 -8.77
C LYS A 11 -12.18 4.91 -8.09
N VAL A 12 -11.81 4.80 -6.82
CA VAL A 12 -12.12 3.64 -5.99
C VAL A 12 -13.61 3.66 -5.66
N ALA A 13 -14.32 2.61 -6.08
CA ALA A 13 -15.73 2.41 -5.74
C ALA A 13 -15.87 1.73 -4.37
N ARG A 14 -15.10 0.66 -4.12
CA ARG A 14 -15.08 -0.01 -2.81
C ARG A 14 -13.76 -0.68 -2.51
N ILE A 15 -13.48 -0.88 -1.22
CA ILE A 15 -12.38 -1.71 -0.73
C ILE A 15 -12.94 -3.12 -0.55
N MET A 16 -12.42 -4.08 -1.29
CA MET A 16 -12.82 -5.49 -1.23
C MET A 16 -12.17 -6.21 -0.05
N THR A 17 -10.88 -5.96 0.20
CA THR A 17 -10.11 -6.63 1.25
C THR A 17 -8.99 -5.73 1.71
N SER A 18 -8.61 -5.82 2.99
CA SER A 18 -7.41 -5.21 3.53
C SER A 18 -6.64 -6.22 4.37
N TRP A 19 -5.31 -6.20 4.27
CA TRP A 19 -4.43 -6.99 5.12
C TRP A 19 -3.17 -6.23 5.44
N GLN A 20 -2.58 -6.53 6.59
CA GLN A 20 -1.31 -5.93 7.01
C GLN A 20 -0.19 -6.89 6.69
N ASP A 21 0.80 -6.41 5.96
CA ASP A 21 2.06 -7.10 5.86
C ASP A 21 2.97 -6.59 6.96
N TYR A 22 3.29 -7.52 7.85
CA TYR A 22 4.03 -7.31 9.06
C TYR A 22 5.47 -7.81 8.92
N GLY A 23 5.95 -7.89 7.69
CA GLY A 23 7.29 -8.38 7.35
C GLY A 23 8.40 -7.50 7.94
N PHE A 24 9.54 -8.12 8.14
CA PHE A 24 10.81 -7.44 8.40
C PHE A 24 11.60 -7.35 7.09
N PRO A 25 12.48 -6.35 6.93
CA PRO A 25 13.50 -6.36 5.88
C PRO A 25 14.24 -7.70 5.91
N SER A 26 14.43 -8.32 4.75
CA SER A 26 15.23 -9.54 4.66
C SER A 26 16.70 -9.18 4.44
N ASP A 27 17.30 -8.47 5.40
CA ASP A 27 18.70 -7.99 5.33
C ASP A 27 19.65 -8.86 6.18
N GLY A 28 19.15 -9.97 6.76
CA GLY A 28 19.95 -10.87 7.60
C GLY A 28 20.37 -10.30 8.96
N ARG A 29 19.89 -9.10 9.32
CA ARG A 29 20.18 -8.43 10.61
C ARG A 29 19.08 -8.70 11.64
N LYS A 30 19.40 -8.56 12.94
CA LYS A 30 18.38 -8.55 14.00
C LYS A 30 17.52 -7.30 13.84
N HIS A 31 16.31 -7.49 13.33
CA HIS A 31 15.36 -6.39 13.14
C HIS A 31 14.58 -6.11 14.43
N SER A 32 14.56 -4.84 14.83
CA SER A 32 13.68 -4.39 15.91
C SER A 32 12.27 -4.13 15.37
N TRP A 33 11.26 -4.14 16.23
CA TRP A 33 9.87 -3.80 15.86
C TRP A 33 9.75 -2.43 15.15
N ARG A 34 10.70 -1.51 15.38
CA ARG A 34 10.79 -0.20 14.71
C ARG A 34 11.19 -0.28 13.25
N GLN A 35 11.82 -1.38 12.83
CA GLN A 35 12.23 -1.63 11.44
C GLN A 35 11.23 -2.48 10.67
N ARG A 36 10.10 -2.84 11.30
CA ARG A 36 9.03 -3.59 10.64
C ARG A 36 8.46 -2.76 9.49
N TYR A 37 8.19 -3.38 8.35
CA TYR A 37 7.47 -2.69 7.30
C TYR A 37 6.05 -2.38 7.80
N HIS A 38 5.66 -1.12 7.73
CA HIS A 38 4.32 -0.68 8.10
C HIS A 38 3.42 -0.60 6.86
N ARG A 39 3.43 -1.67 6.06
CA ARG A 39 2.69 -1.75 4.79
C ARG A 39 1.30 -2.33 5.00
N ASN A 40 0.28 -1.56 4.64
CA ASN A 40 -1.10 -2.03 4.63
C ASN A 40 -1.50 -2.27 3.19
N TYR A 41 -1.85 -3.50 2.84
CA TYR A 41 -2.31 -3.87 1.52
C TYR A 41 -3.83 -3.80 1.46
N TYR A 42 -4.34 -3.44 0.29
CA TYR A 42 -5.74 -3.28 0.00
C TYR A 42 -6.02 -3.81 -1.40
N ARG A 43 -7.12 -4.56 -1.53
CA ARG A 43 -7.75 -4.80 -2.83
C ARG A 43 -8.89 -3.84 -2.98
N VAL A 44 -8.85 -3.05 -4.04
CA VAL A 44 -9.86 -2.06 -4.36
C VAL A 44 -10.50 -2.39 -5.69
N GLU A 45 -11.81 -2.16 -5.78
CA GLU A 45 -12.55 -2.22 -7.03
C GLU A 45 -12.86 -0.79 -7.47
N THR A 46 -12.61 -0.48 -8.74
CA THR A 46 -12.90 0.83 -9.33
C THR A 46 -14.35 0.92 -9.78
N ALA A 47 -14.80 2.15 -10.06
CA ALA A 47 -16.13 2.38 -10.63
C ALA A 47 -16.35 1.68 -11.98
N GLU A 48 -15.26 1.36 -12.68
CA GLU A 48 -15.28 0.64 -13.97
C GLU A 48 -15.26 -0.88 -13.79
N GLY A 49 -15.28 -1.38 -12.55
CA GLY A 49 -15.25 -2.80 -12.23
C GLY A 49 -13.85 -3.43 -12.24
N ARG A 50 -12.80 -2.64 -12.48
CA ARG A 50 -11.40 -3.12 -12.43
C ARG A 50 -10.95 -3.32 -11.00
N LYS A 51 -10.11 -4.33 -10.77
CA LYS A 51 -9.60 -4.67 -9.44
C LYS A 51 -8.12 -4.42 -9.37
N PHE A 52 -7.70 -3.71 -8.31
CA PHE A 52 -6.30 -3.38 -8.09
C PHE A 52 -5.86 -3.80 -6.70
N GLU A 53 -4.64 -4.31 -6.62
CA GLU A 53 -3.92 -4.52 -5.38
C GLU A 53 -3.01 -3.30 -5.16
N ILE A 54 -3.31 -2.55 -4.11
CA ILE A 54 -2.55 -1.37 -3.71
C ILE A 54 -2.00 -1.57 -2.30
N TYR A 55 -0.89 -0.93 -1.96
CA TYR A 55 -0.44 -0.85 -0.58
C TYR A 55 -0.14 0.58 -0.17
N TYR A 56 -0.39 0.84 1.11
CA TYR A 56 -0.08 2.08 1.78
C TYR A 56 1.19 1.89 2.60
N ASP A 57 2.24 2.59 2.21
CA ASP A 57 3.49 2.68 2.97
C ASP A 57 3.42 3.89 3.90
N ARG A 58 3.49 3.64 5.22
CA ARG A 58 3.50 4.71 6.23
C ARG A 58 4.89 5.27 6.53
N GLY A 59 5.94 4.71 5.92
CA GLY A 59 7.32 4.95 6.32
C GLY A 59 7.63 4.42 7.73
N VAL A 60 8.90 4.50 8.12
CA VAL A 60 9.40 4.08 9.44
C VAL A 60 9.43 5.22 10.48
N SER A 61 9.10 6.45 10.09
CA SER A 61 9.14 7.61 10.99
C SER A 61 7.91 8.50 10.82
N MET A 62 7.14 8.67 11.90
CA MET A 62 6.00 9.61 11.97
C MET A 62 6.43 11.07 11.75
N ASP A 63 7.70 11.40 12.05
CA ASP A 63 8.28 12.74 11.93
C ASP A 63 8.62 13.14 10.49
N SER A 64 8.53 12.21 9.53
CA SER A 64 8.81 12.47 8.11
C SER A 64 7.60 12.10 7.26
N PRO A 65 6.57 12.97 7.19
CA PRO A 65 5.35 12.73 6.39
C PRO A 65 5.62 12.57 4.88
N LYS A 66 6.86 12.81 4.42
CA LYS A 66 7.31 12.66 3.03
C LYS A 66 7.13 11.25 2.44
N TYR A 67 6.97 10.23 3.28
CA TYR A 67 6.94 8.82 2.86
C TYR A 67 5.56 8.16 2.90
N MET A 68 4.50 8.87 3.32
CA MET A 68 3.12 8.35 3.24
C MET A 68 2.69 8.29 1.77
N ARG A 69 2.83 7.11 1.15
CA ARG A 69 2.53 6.94 -0.29
C ARG A 69 1.72 5.69 -0.54
N TRP A 70 0.79 5.83 -1.48
CA TRP A 70 0.04 4.72 -2.05
C TRP A 70 0.79 4.20 -3.27
N TYR A 71 0.96 2.89 -3.32
CA TYR A 71 1.62 2.20 -4.42
C TYR A 71 0.69 1.15 -4.97
N VAL A 72 0.65 1.02 -6.30
CA VAL A 72 -0.09 -0.05 -6.96
C VAL A 72 0.85 -1.22 -7.21
N THR A 73 0.50 -2.39 -6.69
CA THR A 73 1.27 -3.62 -6.89
C THR A 73 0.92 -4.27 -8.23
N ARG A 74 -0.38 -4.42 -8.53
CA ARG A 74 -0.88 -5.05 -9.77
C ARG A 74 -2.38 -4.83 -9.97
N GLU A 75 -2.82 -4.99 -11.22
CA GLU A 75 -4.22 -5.22 -11.61
C GLU A 75 -4.54 -6.73 -11.48
N ILE A 76 -5.75 -7.08 -11.04
CA ILE A 76 -6.23 -8.45 -10.84
C ILE A 76 -7.34 -8.76 -11.85
#